data_AF-A0A415VH44-F1
#
_entry.id   AF-A0A415VH44-F1
#
_cell.length_a   1.000
_cell.length_b   1.000
_cell.length_c   1.000
_cell.angle_alpha   90.00
_cell.angle_beta   90.00
_cell.angle_gamma   90.00
#
_symmetry.space_group_name_H-M   'P 1'
#
loop_
_entity.id
_entity.type
_entity.pdbx_description
1 polymer ?
#
loop_
_entity_poly.entity_id
_entity_poly.type
_entity_poly.pdbx_seq_one_letter_code
_entity_poly.pdbx_strand_id
1 'polypeptide(L)'
;MLTFGPKVTQTEFDTNIFQGHDPICAIRCQEMILRDYGIQIPKEELTAYATEQGWYHGSGTKPSDVGNLLETCNVGTHSQHCESVYDLINELKDGHRVIVGVDSHELWAEPGSEEYEFYRNLTNADHALIVTSVNIDPNNPENSTVVLTDPGNGSIMEYDFERFAHSWRDSNFFMMATDEPAPYQYNAETQSMEVSNFATDYALQEFPFHNEFTDIWQVDELGYVPYYTDGHLLSITDDLSYDDFVYAYDSDSFGTIDDSLNMDDTDEGWSHIDYSDNDVISEVMPMDNMFDYGSDAMTDNMSLDS
;
A
#
# COMPACT_ATOMS: atom_id res chain seq x y z
N MET A 1 -20.12 -10.97 8.04
CA MET A 1 -18.84 -10.50 7.46
C MET A 1 -18.83 -8.98 7.57
N LEU A 2 -17.81 -8.42 8.22
CA LEU A 2 -17.54 -6.99 8.31
C LEU A 2 -16.36 -6.70 7.37
N THR A 3 -16.59 -5.98 6.28
CA THR A 3 -15.51 -5.58 5.36
C THR A 3 -14.95 -4.23 5.79
N PHE A 4 -13.65 -4.01 5.68
CA PHE A 4 -12.97 -2.75 5.96
C PHE A 4 -12.11 -2.40 4.75
N GLY A 5 -12.34 -1.23 4.13
CA GLY A 5 -11.77 -0.87 2.84
C GLY A 5 -12.67 -1.22 1.64
N PRO A 6 -12.25 -0.89 0.41
CA PRO A 6 -13.03 -1.16 -0.79
C PRO A 6 -13.20 -2.67 -1.04
N LYS A 7 -14.40 -3.05 -1.53
CA LYS A 7 -14.64 -4.39 -2.06
C LYS A 7 -14.01 -4.49 -3.43
N VAL A 8 -13.05 -5.40 -3.60
CA VAL A 8 -12.34 -5.59 -4.87
C VAL A 8 -12.44 -7.03 -5.33
N THR A 9 -12.68 -7.21 -6.62
CA THR A 9 -12.72 -8.53 -7.26
C THR A 9 -11.30 -9.03 -7.47
N GLN A 10 -11.05 -10.31 -7.16
CA GLN A 10 -9.76 -10.92 -7.45
C GLN A 10 -9.41 -10.79 -8.94
N THR A 11 -8.13 -10.57 -9.25
CA THR A 11 -7.63 -10.45 -10.62
C THR A 11 -6.54 -11.47 -10.90
N GLU A 12 -6.43 -11.93 -12.16
CA GLU A 12 -5.39 -12.91 -12.53
C GLU A 12 -4.01 -12.26 -12.70
N PHE A 13 -3.89 -11.28 -13.60
CA PHE A 13 -2.66 -10.54 -13.83
C PHE A 13 -2.97 -9.18 -14.44
N ASP A 14 -2.33 -8.14 -13.91
CA ASP A 14 -2.47 -6.75 -14.28
C ASP A 14 -1.11 -6.06 -14.34
N THR A 15 -0.76 -5.56 -15.52
CA THR A 15 0.48 -4.82 -15.75
C THR A 15 0.55 -3.50 -14.99
N ASN A 16 -0.59 -2.94 -14.57
CA ASN A 16 -0.66 -1.74 -13.75
C ASN A 16 -0.36 -2.03 -12.27
N ILE A 17 -0.34 -3.31 -11.87
CA ILE A 17 0.04 -3.75 -10.52
C ILE A 17 1.45 -4.34 -10.53
N PHE A 18 1.78 -5.14 -11.53
CA PHE A 18 3.03 -5.91 -11.57
C PHE A 18 4.31 -5.05 -11.50
N GLN A 19 5.21 -5.41 -10.59
CA GLN A 19 6.50 -4.72 -10.41
C GLN A 19 7.49 -5.01 -11.55
N GLY A 20 7.44 -6.20 -12.17
CA GLY A 20 8.50 -6.69 -13.04
C GLY A 20 9.41 -7.68 -12.33
N HIS A 21 10.65 -7.83 -12.81
CA HIS A 21 11.62 -8.78 -12.24
C HIS A 21 12.59 -8.14 -11.24
N ASP A 22 12.58 -6.81 -11.13
CA ASP A 22 13.43 -6.09 -10.20
C ASP A 22 12.81 -6.10 -8.79
N PRO A 23 13.62 -6.11 -7.72
CA PRO A 23 13.15 -6.16 -6.33
C PRO A 23 12.64 -4.79 -5.85
N ILE A 24 11.63 -4.26 -6.54
CA ILE A 24 11.07 -2.91 -6.34
C ILE A 24 9.66 -2.93 -5.75
N CYS A 25 9.25 -4.01 -5.07
CA CYS A 25 7.89 -4.19 -4.51
C CYS A 25 7.42 -2.96 -3.70
N ALA A 26 8.24 -2.46 -2.78
CA ALA A 26 7.93 -1.28 -1.97
C ALA A 26 7.79 0.02 -2.79
N ILE A 27 8.63 0.21 -3.81
CA ILE A 27 8.54 1.35 -4.72
C ILE A 27 7.25 1.24 -5.56
N ARG A 28 6.93 0.03 -6.03
CA ARG A 28 5.73 -0.23 -6.81
C ARG A 28 4.46 -0.01 -5.99
N CYS A 29 4.44 -0.41 -4.73
CA CYS A 29 3.34 -0.08 -3.82
C CYS A 29 3.19 1.43 -3.63
N GLN A 30 4.27 2.15 -3.36
CA GLN A 30 4.23 3.62 -3.23
C GLN A 30 3.77 4.30 -4.51
N GLU A 31 4.21 3.83 -5.69
CA GLU A 31 3.72 4.33 -6.98
C GLU A 31 2.20 4.12 -7.15
N MET A 32 1.69 2.93 -6.81
CA MET A 32 0.25 2.67 -6.88
C MET A 32 -0.54 3.59 -5.94
N ILE A 33 -0.04 3.80 -4.72
CA ILE A 33 -0.64 4.75 -3.78
C ILE A 33 -0.57 6.19 -4.32
N LEU A 34 0.55 6.63 -4.90
CA LEU A 34 0.64 7.96 -5.52
C LEU A 34 -0.46 8.17 -6.58
N ARG A 35 -0.80 7.14 -7.36
CA ARG A 35 -1.92 7.21 -8.32
C ARG A 35 -3.26 7.42 -7.64
N ASP A 36 -3.49 6.82 -6.47
CA ASP A 36 -4.69 7.06 -5.66
C ASP A 36 -4.79 8.53 -5.19
N TYR A 37 -3.68 9.26 -5.14
CA TYR A 37 -3.62 10.72 -4.91
C TYR A 37 -3.59 11.55 -6.20
N GLY A 38 -3.76 10.93 -7.38
CA GLY A 38 -3.72 11.61 -8.68
C GLY A 38 -2.31 11.94 -9.18
N ILE A 39 -1.28 11.41 -8.53
CA ILE A 39 0.13 11.64 -8.83
C ILE A 39 0.65 10.45 -9.64
N GLN A 40 1.00 10.70 -10.90
CA GLN A 40 1.48 9.66 -11.81
C GLN A 40 2.95 9.89 -12.15
N ILE A 41 3.83 9.17 -11.47
CA ILE A 41 5.27 9.14 -11.75
C ILE A 41 5.62 7.69 -12.11
N PRO A 42 6.28 7.43 -13.27
CA PRO A 42 6.67 6.07 -13.63
C PRO A 42 7.57 5.42 -12.58
N LYS A 43 7.38 4.13 -12.30
CA LYS A 43 8.24 3.38 -11.37
C LYS A 43 9.73 3.48 -11.68
N GLU A 44 10.12 3.62 -12.95
CA GLU A 44 11.52 3.76 -13.36
C GLU A 44 12.12 5.06 -12.81
N GLU A 45 11.36 6.15 -12.82
CA GLU A 45 11.78 7.45 -12.27
C GLU A 45 11.81 7.41 -10.75
N LEU A 46 10.78 6.82 -10.11
CA LEU A 46 10.76 6.62 -8.66
C LEU A 46 11.91 5.73 -8.18
N THR A 47 12.27 4.71 -8.96
CA THR A 47 13.40 3.82 -8.65
C THR A 47 14.73 4.56 -8.77
N ALA A 48 14.91 5.36 -9.83
CA ALA A 48 16.12 6.17 -10.00
C ALA A 48 16.28 7.16 -8.84
N TYR A 49 15.20 7.86 -8.48
CA TYR A 49 15.18 8.80 -7.37
C TYR A 49 15.43 8.12 -6.03
N ALA A 50 14.75 7.01 -5.72
CA ALA A 50 14.99 6.24 -4.50
C ALA A 50 16.44 5.70 -4.41
N THR A 51 17.07 5.38 -5.55
CA THR A 51 18.49 4.99 -5.60
C THR A 51 19.39 6.18 -5.25
N GLU A 52 19.11 7.35 -5.80
CA GLU A 52 19.88 8.59 -5.54
C GLU A 52 19.78 9.02 -4.07
N GLN A 53 18.59 8.91 -3.47
CA GLN A 53 18.36 9.21 -2.06
C GLN A 53 18.91 8.12 -1.11
N GLY A 54 19.35 6.97 -1.64
CA GLY A 54 19.86 5.87 -0.85
C GLY A 54 18.79 5.03 -0.15
N TRP A 55 17.52 5.17 -0.53
CA TRP A 55 16.39 4.38 -0.01
C TRP A 55 16.27 3.01 -0.69
N TYR A 56 16.77 2.90 -1.91
CA TYR A 56 16.82 1.66 -2.68
C TYR A 56 18.26 1.27 -2.99
N HIS A 57 18.62 0.02 -2.69
CA HIS A 57 20.00 -0.47 -2.83
C HIS A 57 20.17 -1.55 -3.92
N GLY A 58 19.20 -1.69 -4.82
CA GLY A 58 19.22 -2.72 -5.87
C GLY A 58 18.74 -4.10 -5.42
N SER A 59 18.52 -4.32 -4.13
CA SER A 59 18.01 -5.56 -3.54
C SER A 59 16.71 -5.40 -2.76
N GLY A 60 16.14 -4.19 -2.73
CA GLY A 60 14.95 -3.86 -1.95
C GLY A 60 15.04 -2.48 -1.29
N THR A 61 13.95 -2.09 -0.63
CA THR A 61 13.80 -0.87 0.17
C THR A 61 13.69 -1.29 1.63
N LYS A 62 14.37 -0.59 2.55
CA LYS A 62 14.25 -0.88 3.98
C LYS A 62 12.88 -0.43 4.51
N PRO A 63 12.34 -1.08 5.55
CA PRO A 63 11.09 -0.65 6.17
C PRO A 63 11.08 0.83 6.57
N SER A 64 12.22 1.34 7.09
CA SER A 64 12.38 2.76 7.47
C SER A 64 12.30 3.76 6.32
N ASP A 65 12.42 3.28 5.07
CA ASP A 65 12.38 4.11 3.87
C ASP A 65 11.05 3.95 3.10
N VAL A 66 10.15 3.08 3.55
CA VAL A 66 8.81 2.94 3.00
C VAL A 66 7.98 4.12 3.46
N GLY A 67 7.47 4.91 2.51
CA GLY A 67 6.76 6.17 2.77
C GLY A 67 7.50 7.37 2.18
N ASN A 68 8.84 7.32 2.08
CA ASN A 68 9.64 8.46 1.65
C ASN A 68 9.27 9.00 0.25
N LEU A 69 8.85 8.13 -0.69
CA LEU A 69 8.39 8.57 -2.01
C LEU A 69 7.03 9.30 -1.94
N LEU A 70 6.15 8.85 -1.04
CA LEU A 70 4.86 9.50 -0.77
C LEU A 70 5.08 10.87 -0.13
N GLU A 71 5.93 10.94 0.90
CA GLU A 71 6.26 12.19 1.59
C GLU A 71 6.92 13.22 0.66
N THR A 72 7.82 12.77 -0.22
CA THR A 72 8.44 13.63 -1.25
C THR A 72 7.38 14.25 -2.18
N CYS A 73 6.27 13.54 -2.41
CA CYS A 73 5.15 14.02 -3.21
C CYS A 73 4.06 14.70 -2.36
N ASN A 74 4.37 15.07 -1.12
CA ASN A 74 3.46 15.73 -0.19
C ASN A 74 2.19 14.91 0.10
N VAL A 75 2.34 13.59 0.17
CA VAL A 75 1.37 12.66 0.76
C VAL A 75 1.92 12.26 2.13
N GLY A 76 1.27 12.71 3.20
CA GLY A 76 1.70 12.40 4.58
C GLY A 76 1.62 10.90 4.86
N THR A 77 2.60 10.38 5.59
CA THR A 77 2.65 8.98 5.99
C THR A 77 3.14 8.82 7.42
N HIS A 78 2.78 7.69 8.02
CA HIS A 78 3.38 7.19 9.24
C HIS A 78 3.65 5.69 9.11
N SER A 79 4.62 5.21 9.88
CA SER A 79 4.92 3.78 9.95
C SER A 79 4.95 3.32 11.41
N GLN A 80 4.56 2.07 11.62
CA GLN A 80 4.53 1.45 12.94
C GLN A 80 4.69 -0.06 12.84
N HIS A 81 5.01 -0.66 13.99
CA HIS A 81 4.83 -2.09 14.22
C HIS A 81 3.51 -2.24 14.96
N CYS A 82 2.53 -2.89 14.32
CA CYS A 82 1.20 -3.01 14.89
C CYS A 82 1.24 -3.90 16.14
N GLU A 83 0.55 -3.44 17.18
CA GLU A 83 0.35 -4.21 18.42
C GLU A 83 -0.86 -5.12 18.29
N SER A 84 -1.82 -4.78 17.41
CA SER A 84 -3.04 -5.56 17.20
C SER A 84 -3.55 -5.47 15.77
N VAL A 85 -4.46 -6.37 15.40
CA VAL A 85 -5.18 -6.27 14.11
C VAL A 85 -6.00 -4.98 13.98
N TYR A 86 -6.37 -4.36 15.11
CA TYR A 86 -7.13 -3.11 15.11
C TYR A 86 -6.35 -1.95 14.52
N ASP A 87 -5.03 -1.95 14.67
CA ASP A 87 -4.18 -0.91 14.07
C ASP A 87 -4.38 -0.88 12.56
N LEU A 88 -4.30 -2.05 11.91
CA LEU A 88 -4.58 -2.20 10.48
C LEU A 88 -6.02 -1.81 10.11
N ILE A 89 -7.01 -2.28 10.89
CA ILE A 89 -8.42 -2.01 10.63
C ILE A 89 -8.75 -0.52 10.74
N ASN A 90 -8.15 0.18 11.72
CA ASN A 90 -8.38 1.61 11.93
C ASN A 90 -7.87 2.43 10.74
N GLU A 91 -6.68 2.13 10.22
CA GLU A 91 -6.16 2.78 9.01
C GLU A 91 -7.08 2.58 7.80
N LEU A 92 -7.51 1.33 7.56
CA LEU A 92 -8.38 1.01 6.43
C LEU A 92 -9.77 1.65 6.56
N LYS A 93 -10.29 1.77 7.78
CA LYS A 93 -11.58 2.42 8.07
C LYS A 93 -11.55 3.92 7.79
N ASP A 94 -10.42 4.56 8.07
CA ASP A 94 -10.24 6.00 7.84
C ASP A 94 -9.89 6.30 6.38
N GLY A 95 -9.77 5.27 5.54
CA GLY A 95 -9.54 5.36 4.10
C GLY A 95 -8.07 5.54 3.74
N HIS A 96 -7.18 5.32 4.69
CA HIS A 96 -5.75 5.40 4.49
C HIS A 96 -5.29 4.24 3.61
N ARG A 97 -4.22 4.47 2.84
CA ARG A 97 -3.60 3.43 2.02
C ARG A 97 -2.50 2.77 2.82
N VAL A 98 -2.53 1.45 2.90
CA VAL A 98 -1.69 0.67 3.80
C VAL A 98 -0.72 -0.21 3.02
N ILE A 99 0.58 -0.10 3.31
CA ILE A 99 1.62 -1.04 2.88
C ILE A 99 2.05 -1.88 4.10
N VAL A 100 2.23 -3.18 3.90
CA VAL A 100 2.79 -4.10 4.90
C VAL A 100 3.97 -4.88 4.34
N GLY A 101 4.87 -5.32 5.22
CA GLY A 101 5.97 -6.23 4.88
C GLY A 101 5.61 -7.68 5.22
N VAL A 102 5.82 -8.62 4.29
CA VAL A 102 5.50 -10.04 4.51
C VAL A 102 6.63 -10.94 4.04
N ASP A 103 6.68 -12.18 4.53
CA ASP A 103 7.39 -13.27 3.84
C ASP A 103 6.54 -13.73 2.65
N SER A 104 6.98 -13.42 1.43
CA SER A 104 6.26 -13.79 0.22
C SER A 104 6.24 -15.29 -0.05
N HIS A 105 7.29 -16.01 0.33
CA HIS A 105 7.37 -17.44 0.14
C HIS A 105 6.36 -18.17 1.03
N GLU A 106 6.19 -17.72 2.27
CA GLU A 106 5.13 -18.21 3.14
C GLU A 106 3.75 -17.82 2.59
N LEU A 107 3.56 -16.55 2.25
CA LEU A 107 2.27 -16.04 1.79
C LEU A 107 1.79 -16.72 0.52
N TRP A 108 2.68 -17.07 -0.42
CA TRP A 108 2.30 -17.69 -1.70
C TRP A 108 2.21 -19.22 -1.64
N ALA A 109 2.87 -19.88 -0.70
CA ALA A 109 2.86 -21.34 -0.59
C ALA A 109 1.51 -21.90 -0.13
N GLU A 110 1.10 -23.04 -0.69
CA GLU A 110 -0.13 -23.72 -0.30
C GLU A 110 -0.07 -24.21 1.16
N PRO A 111 -1.08 -23.90 2.00
CA PRO A 111 -1.10 -24.34 3.39
C PRO A 111 -0.92 -25.86 3.55
N GLY A 112 0.00 -26.25 4.44
CA GLY A 112 0.36 -27.65 4.69
C GLY A 112 1.27 -28.32 3.65
N SER A 113 1.74 -27.57 2.63
CA SER A 113 2.80 -28.03 1.73
C SER A 113 4.18 -28.02 2.41
N GLU A 114 5.15 -28.78 1.89
CA GLU A 114 6.53 -28.77 2.41
C GLU A 114 7.17 -27.37 2.34
N GLU A 115 6.83 -26.59 1.32
CA GLU A 115 7.30 -25.21 1.15
C GLU A 115 6.72 -24.31 2.23
N TYR A 116 5.40 -24.39 2.45
CA TYR A 116 4.72 -23.63 3.49
C TYR A 116 5.29 -23.93 4.87
N GLU A 117 5.40 -25.21 5.24
CA GLU A 117 5.96 -25.63 6.54
C GLU A 117 7.43 -25.24 6.70
N PHE A 118 8.17 -25.08 5.60
CA PHE A 118 9.55 -24.61 5.66
C PHE A 118 9.62 -23.11 5.97
N TYR A 119 8.93 -22.28 5.19
CA TYR A 119 8.99 -20.82 5.33
C TYR A 119 8.26 -20.31 6.57
N ARG A 120 7.15 -20.93 6.98
CA ARG A 120 6.42 -20.63 8.22
C ARG A 120 7.28 -20.78 9.49
N ASN A 121 8.40 -21.51 9.42
CA ASN A 121 9.34 -21.66 10.55
C ASN A 121 10.57 -20.76 10.44
N LEU A 122 10.63 -19.89 9.42
CA LEU A 122 11.65 -18.85 9.27
C LEU A 122 11.08 -17.50 9.72
N THR A 123 11.95 -16.50 9.76
CA THR A 123 11.54 -15.11 9.99
C THR A 123 12.23 -14.29 8.92
N ASN A 124 11.54 -14.04 7.81
CA ASN A 124 12.14 -13.40 6.63
C ASN A 124 11.11 -12.61 5.81
N ALA A 125 10.74 -11.43 6.30
CA ALA A 125 9.99 -10.48 5.48
C ALA A 125 10.84 -9.96 4.31
N ASP A 126 10.46 -10.32 3.09
CA ASP A 126 11.19 -10.01 1.86
C ASP A 126 10.34 -9.29 0.81
N HIS A 127 9.06 -9.06 1.10
CA HIS A 127 8.11 -8.51 0.14
C HIS A 127 7.21 -7.44 0.75
N ALA A 128 6.82 -6.46 -0.07
CA ALA A 128 5.92 -5.39 0.32
C ALA A 128 4.69 -5.41 -0.58
N LEU A 129 3.51 -5.25 0.01
CA LEU A 129 2.22 -5.31 -0.68
C LEU A 129 1.23 -4.32 -0.05
N ILE A 130 0.14 -4.02 -0.77
CA ILE A 130 -0.90 -3.12 -0.28
C ILE A 130 -2.05 -3.95 0.31
N VAL A 131 -2.43 -3.65 1.55
CA VAL A 131 -3.68 -4.17 2.11
C VAL A 131 -4.83 -3.34 1.56
N THR A 132 -5.68 -3.97 0.76
CA THR A 132 -6.79 -3.30 0.06
C THR A 132 -8.05 -3.33 0.89
N SER A 133 -8.38 -4.50 1.46
CA SER A 133 -9.46 -4.61 2.42
C SER A 133 -9.30 -5.81 3.34
N VAL A 134 -9.98 -5.78 4.47
CA VAL A 134 -10.02 -6.87 5.46
C VAL A 134 -11.48 -7.25 5.68
N ASN A 135 -11.81 -8.53 5.60
CA ASN A 135 -13.14 -9.05 5.89
C ASN A 135 -13.08 -9.85 7.19
N ILE A 136 -13.78 -9.40 8.23
CA ILE A 136 -13.81 -10.09 9.52
C ILE A 136 -15.15 -10.76 9.82
N ASP A 137 -15.13 -12.02 10.24
CA ASP A 137 -16.30 -12.71 10.77
C ASP A 137 -16.23 -12.71 12.29
N PRO A 138 -16.94 -11.80 12.99
CA PRO A 138 -16.85 -11.71 14.45
C PRO A 138 -17.38 -12.95 15.16
N ASN A 139 -18.21 -13.79 14.49
CA ASN A 139 -18.72 -15.02 15.09
C ASN A 139 -17.81 -16.22 14.83
N ASN A 140 -16.99 -16.16 13.78
CA ASN A 140 -16.06 -17.21 13.38
C ASN A 140 -14.77 -16.56 12.84
N PRO A 141 -13.94 -15.97 13.73
CA PRO A 141 -12.67 -15.32 13.40
C PRO A 141 -11.82 -16.00 12.34
N GLU A 142 -11.79 -17.33 12.34
CA GLU A 142 -11.05 -18.19 11.41
C GLU A 142 -11.51 -18.09 9.95
N ASN A 143 -12.73 -17.60 9.71
CA ASN A 143 -13.26 -17.36 8.36
C ASN A 143 -12.95 -15.95 7.84
N SER A 144 -12.18 -15.17 8.59
CA SER A 144 -11.78 -13.82 8.18
C SER A 144 -10.78 -13.90 7.03
N THR A 145 -10.87 -12.94 6.11
CA THR A 145 -10.00 -12.85 4.93
C THR A 145 -9.38 -11.47 4.79
N VAL A 146 -8.35 -11.37 3.97
CA VAL A 146 -7.73 -10.11 3.58
C VAL A 146 -7.55 -10.07 2.07
N VAL A 147 -7.81 -8.92 1.47
CA VAL A 147 -7.59 -8.65 0.05
C VAL A 147 -6.31 -7.84 -0.10
N LEU A 148 -5.36 -8.39 -0.84
CA LEU A 148 -4.02 -7.85 -1.04
C LEU A 148 -3.84 -7.47 -2.49
N THR A 149 -3.33 -6.27 -2.75
CA THR A 149 -2.79 -5.88 -4.06
C THR A 149 -1.30 -6.19 -4.05
N ASP A 150 -0.93 -7.25 -4.76
CA ASP A 150 0.40 -7.86 -4.73
C ASP A 150 1.19 -7.49 -6.00
N PRO A 151 2.21 -6.62 -5.89
CA PRO A 151 3.03 -6.24 -7.03
C PRO A 151 3.92 -7.38 -7.55
N GLY A 152 4.21 -8.39 -6.73
CA GLY A 152 5.04 -9.55 -7.08
C GLY A 152 4.33 -10.50 -8.04
N ASN A 153 3.03 -10.71 -7.82
CA ASN A 153 2.18 -11.49 -8.73
C ASN A 153 1.48 -10.62 -9.78
N GLY A 154 1.41 -9.31 -9.56
CA GLY A 154 0.68 -8.40 -10.43
C GLY A 154 -0.82 -8.57 -10.34
N SER A 155 -1.34 -8.92 -9.17
CA SER A 155 -2.74 -9.30 -9.00
C SER A 155 -3.33 -8.78 -7.70
N ILE A 156 -4.65 -8.80 -7.62
CA ILE A 156 -5.40 -8.58 -6.40
C ILE A 156 -5.95 -9.94 -5.97
N MET A 157 -5.60 -10.41 -4.79
CA MET A 157 -5.96 -11.74 -4.30
C MET A 157 -6.49 -11.68 -2.88
N GLU A 158 -7.43 -12.58 -2.59
CA GLU A 158 -7.94 -12.76 -1.24
C GLU A 158 -7.23 -13.95 -0.58
N TYR A 159 -6.83 -13.78 0.67
CA TYR A 159 -6.17 -14.79 1.48
C TYR A 159 -6.92 -14.97 2.80
N ASP A 160 -6.85 -16.17 3.37
CA ASP A 160 -7.23 -16.39 4.77
C ASP A 160 -6.41 -15.46 5.66
N PHE A 161 -7.07 -14.79 6.61
CA PHE A 161 -6.42 -13.77 7.43
C PHE A 161 -5.28 -14.36 8.28
N GLU A 162 -5.46 -15.59 8.80
CA GLU A 162 -4.42 -16.30 9.56
C GLU A 162 -3.14 -16.49 8.74
N ARG A 163 -3.26 -16.86 7.47
CA ARG A 163 -2.13 -17.04 6.56
C ARG A 163 -1.39 -15.72 6.34
N PHE A 164 -2.14 -14.65 6.12
CA PHE A 164 -1.57 -13.31 5.99
C PHE A 164 -0.86 -12.87 7.28
N ALA A 165 -1.54 -12.95 8.43
CA ALA A 165 -1.02 -12.52 9.72
C ALA A 165 0.27 -13.25 10.08
N HIS A 166 0.38 -14.55 9.79
CA HIS A 166 1.60 -15.30 10.00
C HIS A 166 2.75 -14.76 9.13
N SER A 167 2.54 -14.59 7.82
CA SER A 167 3.56 -14.00 6.94
C SER A 167 3.93 -12.55 7.29
N TRP A 168 2.98 -11.79 7.84
CA TRP A 168 3.18 -10.39 8.26
C TRP A 168 3.96 -10.29 9.57
N ARG A 169 3.81 -11.27 10.47
CA ARG A 169 4.56 -11.39 11.72
C ARG A 169 6.07 -11.35 11.51
N ASP A 170 6.55 -11.88 10.38
CA ASP A 170 7.97 -11.90 10.04
C ASP A 170 8.61 -10.52 9.87
N SER A 171 7.79 -9.50 9.63
CA SER A 171 8.21 -8.09 9.62
C SER A 171 8.05 -7.41 10.98
N ASN A 172 7.76 -8.18 12.03
CA ASN A 172 7.25 -7.69 13.31
C ASN A 172 5.99 -6.83 13.10
N PHE A 173 5.05 -7.29 12.27
CA PHE A 173 3.83 -6.58 11.91
C PHE A 173 4.07 -5.14 11.41
N PHE A 174 5.11 -4.94 10.60
CA PHE A 174 5.42 -3.64 10.01
C PHE A 174 4.29 -3.16 9.10
N MET A 175 3.86 -1.93 9.31
CA MET A 175 2.86 -1.23 8.51
C MET A 175 3.32 0.20 8.23
N MET A 176 3.06 0.68 7.02
CA MET A 176 3.06 2.09 6.67
C MET A 176 1.67 2.46 6.17
N ALA A 177 1.11 3.57 6.67
CA ALA A 177 -0.16 4.09 6.23
C ALA A 177 -0.06 5.58 5.85
N THR A 178 -0.94 6.03 4.97
CA THR A 178 -1.08 7.46 4.66
C THR A 178 -1.84 8.17 5.78
N ASP A 179 -1.58 9.45 6.00
CA ASP A 179 -2.22 10.21 7.08
C ASP A 179 -3.63 10.71 6.73
N GLU A 180 -3.96 10.72 5.45
CA GLU A 180 -5.23 11.19 4.92
C GLU A 180 -5.84 10.10 4.01
N PRO A 181 -7.16 10.13 3.76
CA PRO A 181 -7.78 9.28 2.75
C PRO A 181 -7.44 9.74 1.34
N ALA A 182 -7.18 8.77 0.45
CA ALA A 182 -6.87 9.07 -0.94
C ALA A 182 -8.13 9.37 -1.78
N PRO A 183 -8.11 10.40 -2.65
CA PRO A 183 -9.25 10.83 -3.45
C PRO A 183 -9.66 9.85 -4.56
N TYR A 184 -8.76 8.98 -5.01
CA TYR A 184 -9.00 8.02 -6.09
C TYR A 184 -8.70 6.59 -5.63
N GLN A 185 -9.18 5.62 -6.41
CA GLN A 185 -8.86 4.21 -6.25
C GLN A 185 -8.73 3.56 -7.62
N TYR A 186 -7.86 2.56 -7.72
CA TYR A 186 -7.72 1.78 -8.95
C TYR A 186 -8.83 0.73 -9.07
N ASN A 187 -9.58 0.77 -10.18
CA ASN A 187 -10.56 -0.25 -10.53
C ASN A 187 -9.93 -1.25 -11.49
N ALA A 188 -9.59 -2.43 -10.97
CA ALA A 188 -8.89 -3.45 -11.74
C ALA A 188 -9.75 -4.14 -12.82
N GLU A 189 -11.09 -4.07 -12.74
CA GLU A 189 -11.98 -4.58 -13.79
C GLU A 189 -11.98 -3.69 -15.03
N THR A 190 -11.96 -2.37 -14.81
CA THR A 190 -11.96 -1.37 -15.88
C THR A 190 -10.55 -0.90 -16.26
N GLN A 191 -9.55 -1.24 -15.45
CA GLN A 191 -8.17 -0.79 -15.54
C GLN A 191 -8.04 0.74 -15.55
N SER A 192 -8.82 1.40 -14.70
CA SER A 192 -8.86 2.87 -14.64
C SER A 192 -8.93 3.38 -13.20
N MET A 193 -8.47 4.61 -13.00
CA MET A 193 -8.66 5.32 -11.73
C MET A 193 -10.10 5.83 -11.66
N GLU A 194 -10.76 5.59 -10.55
CA GLU A 194 -12.08 6.13 -10.23
C GLU A 194 -12.02 6.92 -8.93
N VAL A 195 -13.04 7.75 -8.68
CA VAL A 195 -13.14 8.51 -7.42
C VAL A 195 -13.33 7.51 -6.28
N SER A 196 -12.56 7.68 -5.21
CA SER A 196 -12.67 6.86 -4.01
C SER A 196 -13.98 7.15 -3.27
N ASN A 197 -14.43 6.18 -2.49
CA ASN A 197 -15.59 6.29 -1.62
C ASN A 197 -15.32 7.05 -0.31
N PHE A 198 -14.07 7.48 -0.06
CA PHE A 198 -13.69 8.25 1.13
C PHE A 198 -13.75 9.76 0.89
N ALA A 199 -14.15 10.50 1.93
CA ALA A 199 -14.13 11.96 1.91
C ALA A 199 -12.72 12.44 2.22
N THR A 200 -12.16 13.32 1.37
CA THR A 200 -10.83 13.88 1.57
C THR A 200 -10.84 15.39 1.33
N ASP A 201 -10.13 16.12 2.19
CA ASP A 201 -9.85 17.56 2.01
C ASP A 201 -8.56 17.77 1.18
N TYR A 202 -7.96 16.68 0.67
CA TYR A 202 -6.74 16.71 -0.14
C TYR A 202 -6.99 17.47 -1.45
N ALA A 203 -6.64 18.76 -1.45
CA ALA A 203 -6.53 19.55 -2.66
C ALA A 203 -5.17 19.23 -3.30
N LEU A 204 -5.20 18.66 -4.51
CA LEU A 204 -4.03 18.45 -5.36
C LEU A 204 -3.14 19.71 -5.31
N GLN A 205 -1.97 19.62 -4.69
CA GLN A 205 -0.96 20.67 -4.87
C GLN A 205 -0.65 20.79 -6.36
N GLU A 206 -0.54 22.02 -6.87
CA GLU A 206 -0.23 22.31 -8.27
C GLU A 206 1.09 21.64 -8.72
N PHE A 207 0.97 20.41 -9.27
CA PHE A 207 1.79 19.77 -10.34
C PHE A 207 3.25 19.29 -10.01
N PRO A 208 3.82 18.31 -10.78
CA PRO A 208 4.28 18.51 -12.16
C PRO A 208 3.89 17.42 -13.20
N PHE A 209 3.91 17.89 -14.44
CA PHE A 209 3.39 17.40 -15.72
C PHE A 209 3.56 15.91 -16.06
N HIS A 210 2.63 15.40 -16.90
CA HIS A 210 2.57 14.09 -17.57
C HIS A 210 1.51 13.07 -17.08
N ASN A 211 0.32 13.54 -16.70
CA ASN A 211 -0.87 12.68 -16.66
C ASN A 211 -1.36 12.40 -18.10
N GLU A 212 -0.88 11.33 -18.73
CA GLU A 212 -1.43 10.84 -20.01
C GLU A 212 -2.77 10.09 -19.85
N PHE A 213 -3.30 10.01 -18.62
CA PHE A 213 -4.53 9.29 -18.30
C PHE A 213 -5.61 10.10 -17.56
N THR A 214 -5.71 11.42 -17.78
CA THR A 214 -6.91 12.12 -17.32
C THR A 214 -7.33 13.25 -18.25
N ASP A 215 -8.45 13.04 -18.94
CA ASP A 215 -9.41 14.11 -19.20
C ASP A 215 -10.21 14.34 -17.89
N ILE A 216 -9.46 14.77 -16.84
CA ILE A 216 -9.94 15.12 -15.49
C ILE A 216 -11.04 16.19 -15.54
N TRP A 217 -11.15 16.92 -16.65
CA TRP A 217 -12.14 17.97 -16.88
C TRP A 217 -13.59 17.48 -17.01
N GLN A 218 -13.86 16.17 -16.98
CA GLN A 218 -15.24 15.63 -16.97
C GLN A 218 -15.82 15.42 -15.56
N VAL A 219 -15.01 15.47 -14.50
CA VAL A 219 -15.50 15.27 -13.12
C VAL A 219 -16.33 16.48 -12.66
N ASP A 220 -15.93 17.70 -13.05
CA ASP A 220 -16.68 18.94 -12.77
C ASP A 220 -18.01 19.04 -13.55
N GLU A 221 -18.08 18.51 -14.77
CA GLU A 221 -19.29 18.59 -15.62
C GLU A 221 -20.43 17.67 -15.16
N LEU A 222 -20.15 16.66 -14.35
CA LEU A 222 -21.15 15.70 -13.86
C LEU A 222 -21.92 16.20 -12.63
N GLY A 223 -21.55 17.36 -12.07
CA GLY A 223 -22.24 17.97 -10.92
C GLY A 223 -22.27 17.07 -9.69
N TYR A 224 -21.27 16.19 -9.56
CA TYR A 224 -21.19 15.22 -8.48
C TYR A 224 -20.66 15.92 -7.22
N VAL A 225 -21.41 15.80 -6.12
CA VAL A 225 -20.99 16.28 -4.81
C VAL A 225 -20.46 15.06 -4.06
N PRO A 226 -19.23 15.09 -3.50
CA PRO A 226 -18.74 14.01 -2.66
C PRO A 226 -19.80 13.67 -1.59
N TYR A 227 -20.01 12.38 -1.31
CA TYR A 227 -21.04 11.95 -0.36
C TYR A 227 -20.52 12.15 1.07
N TYR A 228 -20.63 13.39 1.53
CA TYR A 228 -20.35 13.79 2.90
C TYR A 228 -21.43 13.26 3.85
N THR A 229 -21.02 12.95 5.09
CA THR A 229 -21.84 12.79 6.31
C THR A 229 -22.46 11.41 6.58
N ASP A 230 -22.58 11.10 7.88
CA ASP A 230 -23.13 9.90 8.52
C ASP A 230 -23.87 8.93 7.58
N GLY A 231 -23.25 7.78 7.31
CA GLY A 231 -23.82 6.74 6.45
C GLY A 231 -22.86 6.05 5.48
N HIS A 232 -21.59 6.45 5.39
CA HIS A 232 -20.58 5.77 4.56
C HIS A 232 -20.36 4.31 4.99
N LEU A 233 -20.43 4.04 6.31
CA LEU A 233 -20.42 2.69 6.90
C LEU A 233 -21.63 1.82 6.51
N LEU A 234 -22.72 2.42 6.00
CA LEU A 234 -23.88 1.67 5.50
C LEU A 234 -23.66 1.07 4.10
N SER A 235 -22.57 1.44 3.41
CA SER A 235 -22.15 0.84 2.13
C SER A 235 -20.95 -0.10 2.26
N ILE A 236 -20.33 -0.15 3.44
CA ILE A 236 -19.18 -0.99 3.75
C ILE A 236 -19.62 -2.44 4.01
N THR A 237 -20.88 -2.64 4.40
CA THR A 237 -21.51 -3.96 4.50
C THR A 237 -22.95 -3.90 3.99
N ASP A 238 -23.28 -4.62 2.92
CA ASP A 238 -24.68 -4.89 2.55
C ASP A 238 -25.44 -5.67 3.67
N ASP A 239 -24.69 -6.26 4.60
CA ASP A 239 -25.17 -7.27 5.55
C ASP A 239 -25.21 -6.83 7.02
N LEU A 240 -24.65 -5.67 7.40
CA LEU A 240 -24.57 -5.20 8.79
C LEU A 240 -24.87 -3.70 8.90
N SER A 241 -25.61 -3.30 9.94
CA SER A 241 -25.90 -1.89 10.20
C SER A 241 -24.74 -1.22 10.95
N TYR A 242 -24.60 0.10 10.81
CA TYR A 242 -23.60 0.89 11.54
C TYR A 242 -23.65 0.66 13.06
N ASP A 243 -24.85 0.52 13.63
CA ASP A 243 -25.03 0.27 15.07
C ASP A 243 -24.56 -1.12 15.48
N ASP A 244 -24.78 -2.14 14.64
CA ASP A 244 -24.26 -3.50 14.88
C ASP A 244 -22.73 -3.54 14.77
N PHE A 245 -22.16 -2.75 13.86
CA PHE A 245 -20.72 -2.56 13.72
C PHE A 245 -20.11 -1.93 14.97
N VAL A 246 -20.63 -0.79 15.45
CA VAL A 246 -20.14 -0.11 16.66
C VAL A 246 -20.27 -1.04 17.87
N TYR A 247 -21.37 -1.79 17.97
CA TYR A 247 -21.54 -2.76 19.05
C TYR A 247 -20.51 -3.90 18.99
N ALA A 248 -20.21 -4.46 17.81
CA ALA A 248 -19.19 -5.49 17.64
C ALA A 248 -17.77 -4.96 17.92
N TYR A 249 -17.49 -3.72 17.49
CA TYR A 249 -16.24 -2.99 17.72
C TYR A 249 -16.00 -2.69 19.20
N ASP A 250 -17.03 -2.21 19.91
CA ASP A 250 -16.94 -1.84 21.34
C ASP A 250 -17.04 -3.04 22.30
N SER A 251 -17.38 -4.24 21.81
CA SER A 251 -17.66 -5.42 22.67
C SER A 251 -16.51 -6.40 22.83
N ASP A 252 -15.26 -6.00 22.56
CA ASP A 252 -14.05 -6.85 22.65
C ASP A 252 -14.12 -8.16 21.83
N SER A 253 -15.06 -8.28 20.90
CA SER A 253 -15.31 -9.52 20.13
C SER A 253 -14.16 -9.90 19.20
N PHE A 254 -13.23 -8.98 18.93
CA PHE A 254 -12.05 -9.23 18.09
C PHE A 254 -10.79 -9.47 18.93
N GLY A 255 -10.83 -9.34 20.27
CA GLY A 255 -9.72 -9.83 21.11
C GLY A 255 -9.49 -11.34 20.93
N THR A 256 -10.53 -12.07 20.55
CA THR A 256 -10.40 -13.47 20.13
C THR A 256 -9.64 -13.65 18.82
N ILE A 257 -9.58 -12.64 17.95
CA ILE A 257 -8.78 -12.66 16.72
C ILE A 257 -7.31 -12.50 17.08
N ASP A 258 -6.94 -11.48 17.87
CA ASP A 258 -5.55 -11.31 18.32
C ASP A 258 -5.05 -12.56 19.07
N ASP A 259 -5.85 -13.14 19.97
CA ASP A 259 -5.58 -14.41 20.66
C ASP A 259 -5.41 -15.57 19.66
N SER A 260 -6.26 -15.65 18.63
CA SER A 260 -6.19 -16.72 17.63
C SER A 260 -4.97 -16.60 16.71
N LEU A 261 -4.50 -15.36 16.48
CA LEU A 261 -3.37 -15.04 15.63
C LEU A 261 -2.05 -14.97 16.41
N ASN A 262 -2.08 -15.14 17.74
CA ASN A 262 -0.95 -14.99 18.66
C ASN A 262 -0.20 -13.65 18.47
N MET A 263 -0.92 -12.55 18.28
CA MET A 263 -0.29 -11.23 18.12
C MET A 263 0.38 -10.72 19.42
N ASP A 264 -0.05 -11.23 20.59
CA ASP A 264 0.51 -10.87 21.92
C ASP A 264 1.88 -11.51 22.24
N ASP A 265 2.33 -12.52 21.49
CA ASP A 265 3.52 -13.33 21.78
C ASP A 265 4.82 -12.73 21.21
N THR A 266 5.06 -11.43 21.45
CA THR A 266 6.31 -10.76 21.02
C THR A 266 7.46 -10.89 22.03
N ASP A 267 7.30 -11.60 23.16
CA ASP A 267 8.29 -11.58 24.26
C ASP A 267 8.84 -12.94 24.71
N GLU A 268 9.15 -13.85 23.78
CA GLU A 268 9.98 -15.03 24.09
C GLU A 268 11.18 -15.12 23.12
N GLY A 269 12.15 -14.22 23.34
CA GLY A 269 13.58 -14.54 23.22
C GLY A 269 14.13 -14.89 21.83
N TRP A 270 14.17 -13.92 20.90
CA TRP A 270 14.96 -14.06 19.67
C TRP A 270 15.87 -12.85 19.46
N SER A 271 17.13 -13.12 19.14
CA SER A 271 18.23 -12.16 19.17
C SER A 271 17.99 -10.98 18.24
N HIS A 272 17.81 -9.79 18.82
CA HIS A 272 17.93 -8.51 18.13
C HIS A 272 19.21 -8.47 17.29
N ILE A 273 19.06 -8.41 15.96
CA ILE A 273 20.13 -7.85 15.12
C ILE A 273 19.90 -6.35 15.11
N ASP A 274 20.56 -5.71 16.06
CA ASP A 274 20.67 -4.27 16.22
C ASP A 274 21.45 -3.73 15.01
N TYR A 275 20.74 -3.23 13.99
CA TYR A 275 21.37 -2.44 12.94
C TYR A 275 21.56 -1.02 13.48
N SER A 276 22.74 -0.81 14.05
CA SER A 276 23.17 0.48 14.59
C SER A 276 22.93 1.62 13.60
N ASP A 277 22.04 2.54 13.98
CA ASP A 277 21.94 3.89 13.46
C ASP A 277 23.32 4.55 13.37
N ASN A 278 23.68 4.98 12.16
CA ASN A 278 24.58 6.11 11.91
C ASN A 278 24.48 6.48 10.43
N ASP A 279 23.49 7.29 10.07
CA ASP A 279 23.74 8.62 9.48
C ASP A 279 22.42 9.39 9.36
N VAL A 280 22.41 10.57 9.97
CA VAL A 280 21.31 11.53 9.86
C VAL A 280 21.43 12.19 8.48
N ILE A 281 20.61 11.76 7.52
CA ILE A 281 20.31 12.58 6.34
C ILE A 281 19.12 13.46 6.72
N SER A 282 19.36 14.76 6.88
CA SER A 282 18.40 15.73 7.41
C SER A 282 17.78 16.65 6.36
N GLU A 283 17.87 16.31 5.07
CA GLU A 283 17.27 17.10 4.00
C GLU A 283 16.68 16.18 2.93
N VAL A 284 15.35 15.99 2.97
CA VAL A 284 14.57 15.44 1.85
C VAL A 284 14.61 16.49 0.73
N MET A 285 15.26 16.15 -0.39
CA MET A 285 15.40 17.07 -1.52
C MET A 285 14.19 16.94 -2.45
N PRO A 286 13.38 17.98 -2.68
CA PRO A 286 12.27 17.90 -3.63
C PRO A 286 12.76 17.50 -5.04
N MET A 287 11.94 16.74 -5.76
CA MET A 287 12.20 16.22 -7.13
C MET A 287 12.44 17.32 -8.20
N ASP A 288 12.30 18.60 -7.85
CA ASP A 288 12.29 19.76 -8.75
C ASP A 288 13.56 19.96 -9.60
N ASN A 289 14.67 19.26 -9.32
CA ASN A 289 15.96 19.50 -9.96
C ASN A 289 16.41 18.44 -10.99
N MET A 290 15.58 17.44 -11.32
CA MET A 290 16.03 16.34 -12.19
C MET A 290 15.90 16.61 -13.71
N PHE A 291 15.19 17.65 -14.12
CA PHE A 291 14.88 17.91 -15.54
C PHE A 291 15.19 19.35 -16.00
N ASP A 292 16.43 19.81 -15.83
CA ASP A 292 16.95 20.83 -16.75
C ASP A 292 17.24 20.13 -18.09
N TYR A 293 16.23 20.09 -18.97
CA TYR A 293 16.46 19.86 -20.39
C TYR A 293 17.23 21.06 -20.94
N GLY A 294 18.54 21.06 -20.67
CA GLY A 294 19.50 21.90 -21.33
C GLY A 294 19.33 21.74 -22.83
N SER A 295 18.81 22.79 -23.45
CA SER A 295 18.68 22.95 -24.88
C SER A 295 20.07 22.93 -25.52
N ASP A 296 20.62 21.74 -25.77
CA ASP A 296 21.74 21.61 -26.69
C ASP A 296 21.20 21.71 -28.11
N ALA A 297 21.25 22.96 -28.57
CA ALA A 297 21.08 23.35 -29.95
C ALA A 297 21.84 22.39 -30.87
N MET A 298 21.10 21.67 -31.70
CA MET A 298 21.64 21.12 -32.93
C MET A 298 22.20 22.28 -33.75
N THR A 299 23.51 22.45 -33.66
CA THR A 299 24.24 23.37 -34.51
C THR A 299 24.30 22.74 -35.90
N ASP A 300 23.53 23.33 -36.80
CA ASP A 300 23.73 23.26 -38.23
C ASP A 300 25.22 23.46 -38.54
N ASN A 301 25.86 22.45 -39.13
CA ASN A 301 27.12 22.66 -39.83
C ASN A 301 27.08 21.97 -41.19
N MET A 302 26.29 22.55 -42.10
CA MET A 302 26.63 22.53 -43.52
C MET A 302 27.67 23.63 -43.81
N SER A 303 28.91 23.23 -44.03
CA SER A 303 29.74 23.86 -45.08
C SER A 303 30.85 22.93 -45.57
N LEU A 304 30.93 22.88 -46.89
CA LEU A 304 31.84 22.17 -47.78
C LEU A 304 33.32 22.52 -47.53
N ASP A 305 34.23 21.55 -47.73
CA ASP A 305 35.32 21.68 -48.71
C ASP A 305 36.20 20.41 -48.76
N SER A 306 36.19 19.74 -49.92
CA SER A 306 37.32 19.16 -50.65
C SER A 306 36.85 18.68 -52.02
#